data_AF-C6M0L0-F1
#
_entry.id   AF-C6M0L0-F1
#
_cell.length_a   1.000
_cell.length_b   1.000
_cell.length_c   1.000
_cell.angle_alpha   90.00
_cell.angle_beta   90.00
_cell.angle_gamma   90.00
#
_symmetry.space_group_name_H-M   'P 1'
#
loop_
_entity.id
_entity.type
_entity.pdbx_description
1 polymer ?
#
loop_
_entity_poly.entity_id
_entity_poly.type
_entity_poly.pdbx_seq_one_letter_code
_entity_poly.pdbx_strand_id
1 'polypeptide(L)' 'MSVAAAYEIIEWQYAVIDGGEAGLEVLGSQGDIWDAQKDMLADTLGALTSLVVFMFTRPDKRLKASR' A
#
# COMPACT_ATOMS: atom_id res chain seq x y z
N MET A 1 3.67 1.78 1.90
CA MET A 1 4.35 1.91 0.59
C MET A 1 5.28 0.76 0.25
N SER A 2 6.59 0.94 0.02
CA SER A 2 7.40 -0.10 -0.66
C SER A 2 7.43 -1.46 0.05
N VAL A 3 7.44 -1.49 1.37
CA VAL A 3 7.43 -2.74 2.16
C VAL A 3 6.06 -3.43 2.10
N ALA A 4 4.98 -2.67 2.24
CA ALA A 4 3.61 -3.20 2.16
C ALA A 4 3.32 -3.73 0.75
N ALA A 5 3.63 -2.95 -0.30
CA ALA A 5 3.48 -3.39 -1.68
C ALA A 5 4.34 -4.62 -2.03
N ALA A 6 5.55 -4.74 -1.47
CA ALA A 6 6.37 -5.94 -1.66
C ALA A 6 5.77 -7.18 -0.97
N TYR A 7 5.14 -7.00 0.19
CA TYR A 7 4.45 -8.05 0.91
C TYR A 7 3.21 -8.54 0.15
N GLU A 8 2.39 -7.62 -0.36
CA GLU A 8 1.25 -7.91 -1.26
C GLU A 8 1.65 -8.70 -2.51
N ILE A 9 2.80 -8.37 -3.11
CA ILE A 9 3.32 -9.12 -4.26
C ILE A 9 3.66 -10.57 -3.87
N ILE A 10 4.22 -10.79 -2.68
CA ILE A 10 4.57 -12.13 -2.20
C ILE A 10 3.29 -12.95 -1.96
N GLU A 11 2.28 -12.36 -1.32
CA GLU A 11 0.99 -13.01 -1.08
C GLU A 11 0.24 -13.30 -2.38
N TRP A 12 0.31 -12.38 -3.35
CA TRP A 12 -0.26 -12.59 -4.68
C TRP A 12 0.42 -13.73 -5.44
N GLN A 13 1.76 -13.81 -5.39
CA GLN A 13 2.48 -14.94 -5.99
C GLN A 13 2.13 -16.27 -5.33
N TYR A 14 1.99 -16.29 -4.00
CA TYR A 14 1.54 -17.47 -3.28
C TYR A 14 0.11 -17.88 -3.70
N ALA A 15 -0.82 -16.93 -3.78
CA ALA A 15 -2.19 -17.18 -4.21
C ALA A 15 -2.28 -17.75 -5.64
N VAL A 16 -1.43 -17.27 -6.56
CA VAL A 16 -1.36 -17.78 -7.94
C VAL A 16 -0.78 -19.21 -8.00
N ILE A 17 0.22 -19.52 -7.17
CA ILE A 17 0.89 -20.84 -7.17
C ILE A 17 0.01 -21.90 -6.51
N ASP A 18 -0.61 -21.59 -5.38
CA ASP A 18 -1.49 -22.53 -4.67
C ASP A 18 -2.83 -22.70 -5.41
N GLY A 19 -3.43 -21.59 -5.86
CA GLY A 19 -4.68 -21.59 -6.63
C GLY A 19 -5.92 -22.11 -5.87
N GLY A 20 -5.78 -22.45 -4.59
CA GLY A 20 -6.84 -22.92 -3.71
C GLY A 20 -7.40 -21.82 -2.80
N GLU A 21 -8.38 -22.20 -1.96
CA GLU A 21 -8.97 -21.27 -0.97
C GLU A 21 -7.92 -20.75 0.03
N ALA A 22 -6.90 -21.54 0.37
CA ALA A 22 -5.83 -21.12 1.26
C ALA A 22 -5.03 -19.94 0.70
N GLY A 23 -4.71 -19.95 -0.61
CA GLY A 23 -4.09 -18.81 -1.29
C GLY A 23 -4.95 -17.54 -1.27
N LEU A 24 -6.27 -17.69 -1.44
CA LEU A 24 -7.22 -16.57 -1.39
C LEU A 24 -7.39 -16.01 0.03
N GLU A 25 -7.35 -16.86 1.05
CA GLU A 25 -7.40 -16.47 2.47
C GLU A 25 -6.10 -15.79 2.92
N VAL A 26 -4.94 -16.29 2.51
CA VAL A 26 -3.64 -15.68 2.82
C VAL A 26 -3.51 -14.30 2.18
N LEU A 27 -3.90 -14.16 0.91
CA LEU A 27 -3.96 -12.85 0.26
C LEU A 27 -5.08 -11.97 0.81
N GLY A 28 -6.10 -12.53 1.45
CA GLY A 28 -7.26 -11.77 1.93
C GLY A 28 -8.22 -11.28 0.84
N SER A 29 -8.03 -11.74 -0.40
CA SER A 29 -8.72 -11.26 -1.61
C SER A 29 -10.25 -11.37 -1.60
N GLN A 30 -10.82 -12.25 -0.75
CA GLN A 30 -12.27 -12.51 -0.69
C GLN A 30 -12.90 -12.82 -2.08
N GLY A 31 -12.11 -13.40 -2.99
CA GLY A 31 -12.53 -13.71 -4.37
C GLY A 31 -12.24 -12.62 -5.40
N ASP A 32 -11.64 -11.49 -5.02
CA ASP A 32 -11.19 -10.45 -5.94
C ASP A 32 -9.75 -10.68 -6.39
N ILE A 33 -9.57 -11.11 -7.63
CA ILE A 33 -8.26 -11.41 -8.22
C ILE A 33 -7.35 -10.16 -8.28
N TRP A 34 -7.94 -8.96 -8.30
CA TRP A 34 -7.21 -7.69 -8.43
C TRP A 34 -6.97 -7.00 -7.09
N ASP A 35 -7.25 -7.66 -5.96
CA ASP A 35 -7.16 -7.08 -4.61
C ASP A 35 -5.75 -6.54 -4.31
N ALA A 36 -4.71 -7.37 -4.46
CA ALA A 36 -3.32 -6.97 -4.27
C ALA A 36 -2.93 -5.71 -5.07
N GLN A 37 -3.43 -5.59 -6.30
CA GLN A 37 -3.13 -4.44 -7.17
C GLN A 37 -3.87 -3.17 -6.73
N LYS A 38 -5.10 -3.32 -6.23
CA LYS A 38 -5.87 -2.21 -5.66
C LYS A 38 -5.23 -1.71 -4.38
N ASP A 39 -4.74 -2.60 -3.54
CA ASP A 39 -4.06 -2.24 -2.30
C ASP A 39 -2.74 -1.53 -2.57
N MET A 40 -1.90 -2.06 -3.47
CA MET A 40 -0.69 -1.36 -3.91
C MET A 40 -0.96 0.03 -4.50
N LEU A 41 -2.05 0.18 -5.27
CA LEU A 41 -2.46 1.47 -5.82
C LEU A 41 -2.91 2.44 -4.70
N ALA A 42 -3.77 1.99 -3.80
CA ALA A 42 -4.28 2.79 -2.68
C ALA A 42 -3.14 3.28 -1.80
N ASP A 43 -2.20 2.39 -1.51
CA ASP A 43 -1.03 2.64 -0.69
C ASP A 43 -0.11 3.70 -1.39
N THR A 44 -0.03 3.67 -2.74
CA THR A 44 0.74 4.64 -3.56
C THR A 44 0.08 6.02 -3.57
N LEU A 45 -1.22 6.05 -3.80
CA LEU A 45 -2.00 7.27 -3.78
C LEU A 45 -1.98 7.92 -2.39
N GLY A 46 -2.03 7.12 -1.32
CA GLY A 46 -1.91 7.60 0.06
C GLY A 46 -0.57 8.28 0.34
N ALA A 47 0.53 7.71 -0.15
CA ALA A 47 1.86 8.31 -0.01
C ALA A 47 2.01 9.59 -0.84
N LEU A 48 1.54 9.60 -2.09
CA LEU A 48 1.53 10.81 -2.91
C LEU A 48 0.68 11.92 -2.28
N THR A 49 -0.49 11.58 -1.78
CA THR A 49 -1.37 12.52 -1.06
C THR A 49 -0.67 13.08 0.17
N SER A 50 0.01 12.25 0.95
CA SER A 50 0.76 12.67 2.13
C SER A 50 1.91 13.62 1.78
N LEU A 51 2.63 13.35 0.68
CA LEU A 51 3.68 14.24 0.17
C LEU A 51 3.12 15.59 -0.29
N VAL A 52 1.98 15.59 -0.99
CA VAL A 52 1.30 16.82 -1.41
C VAL A 52 0.86 17.64 -0.19
N VAL A 53 0.24 17.00 0.80
CA VAL A 53 -0.15 17.67 2.06
C VAL A 53 1.06 18.23 2.79
N PHE A 54 2.16 17.47 2.89
CA PHE A 54 3.41 17.95 3.49
C PHE A 54 3.98 19.16 2.74
N MET A 55 3.93 19.15 1.41
CA MET A 55 4.38 20.26 0.57
C MET A 55 3.58 21.54 0.83
N PHE A 56 2.27 21.45 1.02
CA PHE A 56 1.43 22.62 1.29
C PHE A 56 1.52 23.11 2.73
N THR A 57 1.59 22.19 3.69
CA THR A 57 1.62 22.54 5.13
C THR A 57 3.00 22.99 5.60
N ARG A 58 4.08 22.56 4.91
CA ARG A 58 5.50 22.82 5.26
C ARG A 58 5.76 22.86 6.77
N PRO A 59 5.36 21.82 7.53
CA PRO A 59 5.54 21.81 8.99
C PRO A 59 7.02 21.93 9.36
N ASP A 60 7.93 21.48 8.48
CA ASP A 60 9.38 21.66 8.57
C ASP A 60 9.79 23.14 8.72
N LYS A 61 9.14 24.05 7.98
CA LYS A 61 9.42 25.49 8.05
C LYS A 61 8.74 26.15 9.24
N ARG A 62 7.53 25.72 9.60
CA ARG A 62 6.83 26.22 10.80
C ARG A 62 7.61 25.90 12.07
N LEU A 63 8.11 24.68 12.23
CA LEU A 63 8.89 24.27 13.41
C LEU A 63 10.22 25.02 13.55
N LYS A 64 10.88 25.37 12.43
CA LYS A 64 12.10 26.19 12.45
C LYS A 64 11.84 27.65 12.82
N ALA A 65 10.68 28.21 12.46
CA ALA A 65 10.31 29.58 12.80
C ALA A 65 9.88 29.75 14.28
N SER A 66 9.59 28.66 14.99
CA SER A 66 9.19 28.65 16.41
C SER A 66 10.34 28.28 17.37
N ARG A 67 11.56 28.08 16.87
CA ARG A 67 12.79 27.90 17.66
C ARG A 67 13.67 29.13 17.52
#